data_AF-C6XB17-F1
#
_entry.id   AF-C6XB17-F1
#
_cell.length_a   1.000
_cell.length_b   1.000
_cell.length_c   1.000
_cell.angle_alpha   90.00
_cell.angle_beta   90.00
_cell.angle_gamma   90.00
#
_symmetry.space_group_name_H-M   'P 1'
#
loop_
_entity.id
_entity.type
_entity.pdbx_description
1 polymer ?
#
loop_
_entity_poly.entity_id
_entity_poly.type
_entity_poly.pdbx_seq_one_letter_code
_entity_poly.pdbx_strand_id
1 'polypeptide(L)' 'MSVSHAILPGMPVLSAQNTKVGTVDGLEGTNLIKLTKDEQGQHHYIPKDWVASTDNAEVKLSCDEKRAVSEWLTQPN' A
#
# COMPACT_ATOMS: atom_id res chain seq x y z
N MET A 1 -17.95 18.06 -5.69
CA MET A 1 -17.00 17.49 -4.73
C MET A 1 -15.98 16.72 -5.54
N SER A 2 -14.80 17.29 -5.76
CA SER A 2 -13.77 16.63 -6.57
C SER A 2 -13.24 15.43 -5.79
N VAL A 3 -13.57 14.22 -6.24
CA VAL A 3 -12.87 13.01 -5.80
C VAL A 3 -11.50 13.01 -6.47
N SER A 4 -10.59 13.82 -5.92
CA SER A 4 -9.17 13.60 -6.12
C SER A 4 -8.92 12.16 -5.68
N HIS A 5 -8.48 11.28 -6.58
CA HIS A 5 -8.24 9.85 -6.30
C HIS A 5 -6.97 9.66 -5.43
N ALA A 6 -6.87 10.44 -4.36
CA ALA A 6 -5.77 10.38 -3.42
C ALA A 6 -5.92 9.12 -2.57
N ILE A 7 -4.81 8.38 -2.43
CA ILE A 7 -4.74 7.26 -1.51
C ILE A 7 -4.89 7.83 -0.10
N LEU A 8 -5.95 7.43 0.58
CA LEU A 8 -6.26 7.92 1.93
C LEU A 8 -5.74 6.93 2.99
N PRO A 9 -5.36 7.44 4.17
CA PRO A 9 -5.14 6.57 5.32
C PRO A 9 -6.42 5.79 5.65
N GLY A 10 -6.26 4.52 6.01
CA GLY A 10 -7.35 3.58 6.30
C GLY A 10 -7.77 2.70 5.12
N MET A 11 -7.27 2.94 3.91
CA MET A 11 -7.56 2.09 2.74
C MET A 11 -6.88 0.71 2.89
N PRO A 12 -7.58 -0.41 2.62
CA PRO A 12 -6.95 -1.73 2.59
C PRO A 12 -6.05 -1.88 1.36
N VAL A 13 -4.89 -2.51 1.56
CA VAL A 13 -3.98 -2.89 0.48
C VAL A 13 -4.24 -4.36 0.15
N LEU A 14 -4.70 -4.61 -1.07
CA LEU A 14 -4.99 -5.92 -1.61
C LEU A 14 -3.89 -6.34 -2.59
N SER A 15 -3.52 -7.60 -2.58
CA SER A 15 -2.61 -8.19 -3.57
C SER A 15 -3.34 -8.44 -4.90
N ALA A 16 -2.59 -8.91 -5.91
CA ALA A 16 -3.15 -9.36 -7.18
C ALA A 16 -4.23 -10.46 -7.02
N GLN A 17 -4.18 -11.22 -5.91
CA GLN A 17 -5.16 -12.26 -5.57
C GLN A 17 -6.35 -11.73 -4.76
N ASN A 18 -6.51 -10.39 -4.65
CA ASN A 18 -7.52 -9.77 -3.81
C ASN A 18 -7.37 -10.09 -2.30
N THR A 19 -6.18 -10.50 -1.86
CA THR A 19 -5.86 -10.79 -0.45
C THR A 19 -5.35 -9.54 0.26
N LYS A 20 -5.88 -9.24 1.46
CA LYS A 20 -5.44 -8.11 2.27
C LYS A 20 -4.02 -8.34 2.78
N VAL A 21 -3.08 -7.54 2.27
CA VAL A 21 -1.67 -7.50 2.69
C VAL A 21 -1.48 -6.57 3.88
N GLY A 22 -2.28 -5.50 3.95
CA GLY A 22 -2.17 -4.52 5.03
C GLY A 22 -3.18 -3.39 4.92
N THR A 23 -2.96 -2.33 5.70
CA THR A 23 -3.78 -1.11 5.67
C THR A 23 -2.86 0.08 5.45
N VAL A 24 -3.29 1.03 4.63
CA VAL A 24 -2.57 2.28 4.41
C VAL A 24 -2.62 3.12 5.67
N ASP A 25 -1.46 3.49 6.21
CA ASP A 25 -1.29 4.47 7.29
C ASP A 25 -1.24 5.90 6.73
N GLY A 26 -0.74 6.06 5.49
CA GLY A 26 -0.70 7.33 4.77
C GLY A 26 0.07 7.24 3.46
N LEU A 27 0.29 8.38 2.81
CA LEU A 27 1.25 8.52 1.72
C LEU A 27 2.50 9.23 2.28
N GLU A 28 3.67 8.64 2.05
CA GLU A 28 4.96 9.27 2.31
C GLU A 28 5.55 9.87 1.03
N GLY A 29 6.03 11.11 1.13
CA GLY A 29 6.62 11.83 0.00
C GLY A 29 5.64 12.00 -1.17
N THR A 30 6.15 11.81 -2.39
CA THR A 30 5.36 12.05 -3.61
C THR A 30 4.58 10.81 -4.07
N ASN A 31 5.13 9.61 -3.87
CA ASN A 31 4.67 8.38 -4.53
C ASN A 31 4.80 7.10 -3.67
N LEU A 32 5.16 7.19 -2.38
CA LEU A 32 5.28 6.02 -1.50
C LEU A 32 4.03 5.88 -0.63
N ILE A 33 3.45 4.69 -0.57
CA ILE A 33 2.31 4.37 0.28
C ILE A 33 2.88 3.79 1.55
N LYS A 34 2.64 4.45 2.68
CA LYS A 34 3.00 3.99 4.00
C LYS A 34 1.92 3.04 4.50
N LEU A 35 2.32 1.86 4.95
CA LEU A 35 1.46 0.88 5.56
C LEU A 35 1.58 0.93 7.08
N THR A 36 0.52 0.44 7.72
CA THR A 36 0.50 0.16 9.15
C THR A 36 1.61 -0.81 9.52
N LYS A 37 2.08 -0.68 10.76
CA LYS A 37 3.16 -1.50 11.29
C LYS A 37 2.73 -2.97 11.31
N ASP A 38 3.67 -3.85 10.97
CA ASP A 38 3.49 -5.29 11.16
C ASP A 38 3.63 -5.69 12.65
N GLU A 39 3.49 -6.98 12.98
CA GLU A 39 3.64 -7.52 14.33
C GLU A 39 5.00 -7.17 14.96
N GLN A 40 6.02 -6.95 14.14
CA GLN A 40 7.35 -6.52 14.57
C GLN A 40 7.48 -5.00 14.81
N GLY A 41 6.41 -4.22 14.60
CA GLY A 41 6.43 -2.77 14.78
C GLY A 41 7.16 -1.98 13.67
N GLN A 42 7.49 -2.62 12.55
CA GLN A 42 8.14 -1.98 11.40
C GLN A 42 7.10 -1.41 10.43
N HIS A 43 7.34 -0.19 9.94
CA HIS A 43 6.56 0.40 8.87
C HIS A 43 7.01 -0.14 7.53
N HIS A 44 6.05 -0.49 6.69
CA HIS A 44 6.31 -0.89 5.31
C HIS A 44 5.89 0.23 4.36
N TYR A 45 6.66 0.40 3.30
CA TYR A 45 6.44 1.40 2.27
C TYR A 45 6.36 0.70 0.93
N ILE A 46 5.28 0.96 0.20
CA ILE A 46 5.05 0.39 -1.13
C ILE A 46 5.07 1.53 -2.15
N PRO A 47 5.93 1.47 -3.17
CA PRO A 47 5.90 2.44 -4.25
C PRO A 47 4.60 2.29 -5.05
N LYS A 48 4.02 3.43 -5.46
CA LYS A 48 2.83 3.43 -6.33
C LYS A 48 3.03 2.66 -7.64
N ASP A 49 4.27 2.45 -8.08
CA ASP A 49 4.61 1.63 -9.25
C ASP A 49 4.10 0.19 -9.14
N TRP A 50 3.92 -0.31 -7.91
CA TRP A 50 3.36 -1.64 -7.70
C TRP A 50 1.84 -1.65 -7.67
N VAL A 51 1.20 -0.48 -7.55
CA VAL A 51 -0.25 -0.36 -7.55
C VAL A 51 -0.74 -0.56 -8.97
N ALA A 52 -1.42 -1.67 -9.20
CA ALA A 52 -2.11 -1.94 -10.45
C ALA A 52 -3.32 -1.01 -10.60
N SER A 53 -4.09 -0.84 -9.53
CA SER A 53 -5.29 0.01 -9.52
C SER A 53 -5.64 0.43 -8.11
N THR A 54 -6.12 1.66 -7.95
CA THR A 54 -6.78 2.12 -6.73
C THR A 54 -8.25 2.31 -7.04
N ASP A 55 -9.07 1.32 -6.71
CA ASP A 55 -10.50 1.34 -6.98
C ASP A 55 -11.27 1.17 -5.66
N ASN A 56 -12.45 1.77 -5.54
CA ASN A 56 -13.33 1.61 -4.36
C ASN A 56 -12.68 1.92 -2.99
N ALA A 57 -11.74 2.87 -2.94
CA ALA A 57 -10.96 3.16 -1.73
C ALA A 57 -10.11 1.97 -1.24
N GLU A 58 -9.65 1.13 -2.17
CA GLU A 58 -8.74 0.02 -1.92
C GLU A 58 -7.52 0.12 -2.86
N VAL A 59 -6.36 -0.32 -2.40
CA VAL A 59 -5.13 -0.32 -3.20
C VAL A 59 -4.87 -1.73 -3.69
N LYS A 60 -5.03 -2.00 -4.99
CA LYS A 60 -4.70 -3.29 -5.60
C LYS A 60 -3.27 -3.27 -6.13
N LEU A 61 -2.46 -4.20 -5.66
CA LEU A 61 -1.10 -4.42 -6.14
C LEU A 61 -1.10 -5.33 -7.37
N SER A 62 -0.16 -5.08 -8.28
CA SER A 62 0.14 -5.98 -9.39
C SER A 62 0.94 -7.21 -8.97
N CYS A 63 1.43 -7.24 -7.73
CA CYS A 63 2.20 -8.35 -7.17
C CYS A 63 1.38 -9.12 -6.13
N ASP A 64 1.74 -10.39 -5.93
CA ASP A 64 1.20 -11.24 -4.88
C ASP A 64 1.64 -10.78 -3.49
N GLU A 65 0.87 -11.16 -2.47
CA GLU A 65 1.17 -10.87 -1.05
C GLU A 65 2.58 -11.29 -0.67
N LYS A 66 3.01 -12.52 -1.00
CA LYS A 66 4.35 -13.05 -0.68
C LYS A 66 5.48 -12.16 -1.22
N ARG A 67 5.31 -11.63 -2.43
CA ARG A 67 6.29 -10.74 -3.03
C ARG A 67 6.22 -9.38 -2.36
N ALA A 68 5.01 -8.87 -2.12
CA ALA A 68 4.82 -7.61 -1.40
C ALA A 68 5.50 -7.62 -0.03
N VAL A 69 5.31 -8.67 0.77
CA VAL A 69 5.92 -8.79 2.11
C VAL A 69 7.42 -9.07 2.10
N SER A 70 7.97 -9.55 0.97
CA SER A 70 9.40 -9.82 0.86
C SER A 70 10.18 -8.64 0.28
N GLU A 71 9.54 -7.82 -0.55
CA GLU A 71 10.21 -6.81 -1.37
C GLU A 71 9.82 -5.38 -0.96
N TRP A 72 8.80 -5.19 -0.10
CA TRP A 72 8.43 -3.86 0.38
C TRP A 72 9.59 -3.16 1.09
N LEU A 73 9.60 -1.84 1.04
CA LEU A 73 10.64 -1.05 1.69
C LEU A 73 10.29 -0.93 3.17
N THR A 74 11.21 -1.26 4.08
CA THR A 74 11.04 -0.99 5.51
C THR A 74 11.54 0.39 5.92
N GLN A 75 12.19 1.10 4.99
CA GLN A 75 12.72 2.46 5.18
C GLN A 75 12.47 3.30 3.91
N PRO A 76 12.02 4.57 4.03
CA PRO A 76 12.03 5.50 2.91
C PRO A 76 13.48 5.89 2.63
N ASN A 77 13.97 5.60 1.42
CA ASN A 77 15.34 5.91 0.98
C ASN A 77 15.44 7.33 0.42
#